data_AF-A0A8T4RCR9-F1
#
_entry.id   AF-A0A8T4RCR9-F1
#
_cell.length_a   1.000
_cell.length_b   1.000
_cell.length_c   1.000
_cell.angle_alpha   90.00
_cell.angle_beta   90.00
_cell.angle_gamma   90.00
#
_symmetry.space_group_name_H-M   'P 1'
#
loop_
_entity.id
_entity.type
_entity.pdbx_description
1 polymer ?
#
loop_
_entity_poly.entity_id
_entity_poly.type
_entity_poly.pdbx_seq_one_letter_code
_entity_poly.pdbx_strand_id
1 'polypeptide(L)' 'MSETTLERQILDRLASMEKKVNYIVEHIEDSKLSADDKKALAVALKEENEGKLLSKKHVFG' A
#
# COMPACT_ATOMS: atom_id res chain seq x y z
N MET A 1 11.92 -25.16 -0.07
CA MET A 1 12.52 -24.27 -1.10
C MET A 1 11.47 -23.55 -1.96
N SER A 2 10.22 -24.01 -2.04
CA SER A 2 9.13 -23.32 -2.76
C SER A 2 8.56 -22.11 -1.99
N GLU A 3 8.45 -22.20 -0.66
CA GLU A 3 7.88 -21.12 0.20
C GLU A 3 8.67 -19.82 0.10
N THR A 4 10.01 -19.87 0.14
CA THR A 4 10.88 -18.69 -0.01
C THR A 4 10.73 -17.98 -1.35
N THR A 5 10.24 -18.66 -2.38
CA THR A 5 10.00 -18.05 -3.69
C THR A 5 8.65 -17.34 -3.72
N LEU A 6 7.62 -17.92 -3.11
CA LEU A 6 6.29 -17.31 -3.00
C LEU A 6 6.30 -16.08 -2.10
N GLU A 7 6.93 -16.16 -0.93
CA GLU A 7 7.10 -15.03 -0.01
C GLU A 7 7.78 -13.85 -0.71
N ARG A 8 8.86 -14.11 -1.45
CA ARG A 8 9.57 -13.07 -2.20
C ARG A 8 8.69 -12.42 -3.27
N GLN A 9 7.91 -13.21 -4.01
CA GLN A 9 6.97 -12.70 -5.01
C GLN A 9 5.86 -11.84 -4.38
N ILE A 10 5.36 -12.23 -3.21
CA ILE A 10 4.38 -11.44 -2.45
C ILE A 10 5.01 -10.11 -2.00
N LEU A 11 6.23 -10.17 -1.49
CA LEU A 11 6.95 -8.97 -1.05
C LEU A 11 7.18 -8.00 -2.23
N ASP A 12 7.62 -8.49 -3.38
CA ASP A 12 7.86 -7.65 -4.55
C ASP A 12 6.56 -7.01 -5.06
N ARG A 13 5.44 -7.74 -5.03
CA ARG A 13 4.12 -7.22 -5.37
C ARG A 13 3.67 -6.12 -4.41
N LEU A 14 3.80 -6.34 -3.10
CA LEU A 14 3.43 -5.36 -2.08
C LEU A 14 4.25 -4.07 -2.23
N ALA A 15 5.56 -4.18 -2.44
CA ALA A 15 6.41 -3.00 -2.70
C ALA A 15 6.04 -2.26 -3.99
N SER A 16 5.64 -2.99 -5.03
CA SER A 16 5.17 -2.38 -6.28
C SER A 16 3.85 -1.62 -6.08
N MET A 17 2.93 -2.17 -5.28
CA MET A 17 1.65 -1.52 -4.98
C MET A 17 1.85 -0.24 -4.16
N GLU A 18 2.68 -0.30 -3.11
CA GLU A 18 3.03 0.86 -2.27
C GLU A 18 3.58 2.02 -3.13
N LYS A 19 4.54 1.74 -4.03
CA LYS A 19 5.07 2.75 -4.95
C LYS A 19 4.02 3.36 -5.88
N LYS A 20 3.07 2.55 -6.36
CA LYS A 20 1.99 3.05 -7.24
C LYS A 20 1.01 3.91 -6.49
N VAL A 21 0.66 3.55 -5.25
CA VAL A 21 -0.21 4.37 -4.39
C VAL A 21 0.47 5.70 -4.08
N ASN A 22 1.76 5.68 -3.69
CA ASN A 22 2.50 6.91 -3.44
C ASN A 22 2.58 7.78 -4.69
N TYR A 23 2.85 7.20 -5.86
CA TYR A 23 2.82 7.94 -7.12
C TYR A 23 1.46 8.58 -7.41
N ILE A 24 0.35 7.84 -7.17
CA ILE A 24 -1.01 8.34 -7.34
C ILE A 24 -1.29 9.50 -6.37
N VAL A 25 -0.90 9.37 -5.11
CA VAL A 25 -1.08 10.42 -4.11
C VAL A 25 -0.26 11.66 -4.46
N GLU A 26 1.01 11.49 -4.82
CA GLU A 26 1.93 12.60 -5.11
C GLU A 26 1.61 13.32 -6.43
N HIS A 27 1.10 12.62 -7.45
CA HIS A 27 0.96 13.16 -8.80
C HIS A 27 -0.48 13.29 -9.30
N ILE A 28 -1.48 12.82 -8.54
CA ILE A 28 -2.92 12.99 -8.82
C ILE A 28 -3.58 13.95 -7.80
N GLU A 29 -2.81 14.79 -7.10
CA GLU A 29 -3.32 16.06 -6.58
C GLU A 29 -3.13 17.11 -7.69
N ASP A 30 -4.17 17.60 -8.39
CA ASP A 30 -5.36 18.23 -7.83
C ASP A 30 -6.66 18.10 -8.67
N SER A 31 -6.70 17.34 -9.77
CA SER A 31 -7.81 17.45 -10.75
C SER A 31 -8.68 16.21 -11.02
N LYS A 32 -8.35 15.03 -10.46
CA LYS A 32 -9.06 13.78 -10.84
C LYS A 32 -9.59 12.92 -9.70
N LEU A 33 -9.17 13.14 -8.46
CA LEU A 33 -9.68 12.38 -7.31
C LEU A 33 -10.87 13.13 -6.70
N SER A 34 -11.98 12.41 -6.48
CA SER A 34 -13.12 12.96 -5.74
C SER A 34 -12.76 13.16 -4.26
N ALA A 35 -13.57 13.95 -3.55
CA ALA A 35 -13.39 14.11 -2.10
C ALA A 35 -13.46 12.78 -1.35
N ASP A 36 -14.29 11.85 -1.84
CA ASP A 36 -14.42 10.51 -1.26
C ASP A 36 -13.17 9.66 -1.51
N ASP A 37 -12.57 9.73 -2.70
CA ASP A 37 -11.31 9.03 -3.01
C ASP A 37 -10.17 9.53 -2.13
N LYS A 38 -10.05 10.86 -1.95
CA LYS A 38 -9.06 11.47 -1.06
C LYS A 38 -9.26 11.01 0.39
N LYS A 39 -10.51 10.92 0.84
CA LYS A 39 -10.85 10.43 2.18
C LYS A 39 -10.51 8.96 2.35
N ALA A 40 -10.80 8.12 1.36
CA ALA A 40 -10.46 6.69 1.38
C ALA A 40 -8.94 6.47 1.44
N LEU A 41 -8.17 7.21 0.66
CA LEU A 41 -6.70 7.21 0.70
C LEU A 41 -6.15 7.63 2.07
N ALA A 42 -6.70 8.70 2.65
CA ALA A 42 -6.29 9.17 3.97
C ALA A 42 -6.56 8.13 5.07
N VAL A 43 -7.70 7.42 5.00
CA VAL A 43 -8.02 6.34 5.93
C VAL A 43 -7.05 5.16 5.75
N ALA A 44 -6.79 4.74 4.51
CA ALA A 44 -5.86 3.64 4.24
C ALA A 44 -4.44 3.95 4.74
N LEU A 45 -3.92 5.16 4.47
CA LEU A 45 -2.60 5.60 4.97
C LEU A 45 -2.56 5.66 6.51
N LYS A 46 -3.66 6.08 7.14
CA LYS A 46 -3.77 6.09 8.60
C LYS A 46 -3.74 4.67 9.18
N GLU A 47 -4.50 3.75 8.61
CA GLU A 47 -4.54 2.35 9.05
C GLU A 47 -3.21 1.62 8.80
N GLU A 48 -2.47 1.98 7.74
CA GLU A 48 -1.10 1.51 7.52
C GLU A 48 -0.14 1.97 8.63
N ASN A 49 -0.16 3.27 8.95
CA ASN A 49 0.67 3.85 10.00
C ASN A 49 0.34 3.30 11.40
N GLU A 50 -0.94 2.98 11.64
CA GLU A 50 -1.40 2.34 12.88
C GLU A 50 -1.12 0.81 12.91
N GLY A 51 -0.54 0.25 11.84
CA GLY A 51 -0.22 -1.18 11.74
C GLY A 51 -1.46 -2.09 11.63
N LYS A 52 -2.63 -1.51 11.34
CA LYS A 52 -3.91 -2.23 11.21
C LYS A 52 -4.07 -2.90 9.86
N LEU A 53 -3.39 -2.37 8.84
CA LEU A 53 -3.27 -3.05 7.56
C LEU A 53 -2.19 -4.12 7.64
N LEU A 54 -2.39 -5.20 6.88
CA LEU A 54 -1.41 -6.27 6.73
C LEU A 54 -0.12 -5.70 6.09
N SER A 55 0.75 -5.19 6.94
CA SER A 55 2.08 -4.75 6.55
C SER A 55 2.98 -5.97 6.41
N LYS A 56 3.99 -5.89 5.53
CA LYS A 56 4.99 -6.96 5.36
C LYS A 56 5.61 -7.43 6.69
N LYS A 57 5.81 -6.49 7.62
CA LYS A 57 6.30 -6.75 8.98
C LYS A 57 5.31 -7.54 9.85
N HIS A 58 4.01 -7.37 9.66
CA HIS A 58 2.99 -8.07 10.46
C HIS A 58 2.71 -9.50 9.96
N VAL A 59 2.86 -9.75 8.66
CA VAL A 59 2.53 -11.06 8.06
C VAL A 59 3.70 -12.05 8.14
N PHE A 60 4.94 -11.56 8.08
CA PHE A 60 6.14 -12.39 7.97
C PHE A 60 7.26 -12.01 8.96
N GLY A 61 6.92 -11.21 9.99
CA GLY A 61 7.84 -10.79 11.06
C GLY A 61 7.91 -11.78 12.21
#